data_AF-A0A950JM46-F1
#
_entry.id   AF-A0A950JM46-F1
#
_cell.length_a   1.000
_cell.length_b   1.000
_cell.length_c   1.000
_cell.angle_alpha   90.00
_cell.angle_beta   90.00
_cell.angle_gamma   90.00
#
_symmetry.space_group_name_H-M   'P 1'
#
loop_
_entity.id
_entity.type
_entity.pdbx_description
1 polymer ?
#
loop_
_entity_poly.entity_id
_entity_poly.type
_entity_poly.pdbx_seq_one_letter_code
_entity_poly.pdbx_strand_id
1 'polypeptide(L)'
;MKTTIEIPDELYRQAKAKAALQGRRLKDLIEEGLRHVLAPSTRGQQSSLAGLMKPARGAIASGVSDLGSNPAHLRDLGRSAGRNR
;
A
#
# COMPACT_ATOMS: atom_id res chain seq x y z
N MET A 1 -1.35 -3.60 -29.53
CA MET A 1 -1.87 -2.45 -30.30
C MET A 1 -0.78 -1.38 -30.42
N LYS A 2 -0.74 -0.62 -31.52
CA LYS A 2 0.16 0.54 -31.67
C LYS A 2 -0.64 1.80 -31.36
N THR A 3 -0.12 2.63 -30.47
CA THR A 3 -0.77 3.88 -30.04
C THR A 3 0.25 5.01 -30.12
N THR A 4 -0.17 6.16 -30.63
CA THR A 4 0.63 7.39 -30.62
C THR A 4 0.16 8.24 -29.44
N ILE A 5 1.10 8.68 -28.59
CA ILE A 5 0.83 9.50 -27.42
C ILE A 5 1.77 10.71 -27.44
N GLU A 6 1.26 11.86 -27.00
CA GLU A 6 2.07 13.06 -26.80
C GLU A 6 2.69 13.00 -25.40
N ILE A 7 4.02 13.14 -25.33
CA ILE A 7 4.79 13.12 -24.08
C ILE A 7 5.61 14.40 -24.05
N PRO A 8 5.59 15.18 -22.95
CA PRO A 8 6.48 16.32 -22.81
C PRO A 8 7.94 15.92 -23.00
N ASP A 9 8.70 16.71 -23.76
CA ASP A 9 10.09 16.43 -24.13
C ASP A 9 10.97 16.07 -22.93
N GLU A 10 10.82 16.80 -21.82
CA GLU A 10 11.58 16.56 -20.60
C GLU A 10 11.29 15.18 -20.01
N LEU A 11 10.02 14.78 -19.97
CA LEU A 11 9.61 13.47 -19.48
C LEU A 11 10.13 12.34 -20.39
N TYR A 12 10.10 12.57 -21.72
CA TYR A 12 10.67 11.62 -22.68
C TYR A 12 12.18 11.43 -22.48
N ARG A 13 12.94 12.51 -22.26
CA ARG A 13 14.38 12.46 -22.00
C ARG A 13 14.70 11.67 -20.74
N GLN A 14 14.00 11.96 -19.64
CA GLN A 14 14.18 11.25 -18.37
C GLN A 14 13.85 9.76 -18.50
N ALA A 15 12.74 9.43 -19.14
CA ALA A 15 12.32 8.05 -19.37
C ALA A 15 13.34 7.29 -20.23
N LYS A 16 13.88 7.92 -21.28
CA LYS A 16 14.90 7.34 -22.17
C LYS A 16 16.21 7.12 -21.43
N ALA A 17 16.66 8.08 -20.63
CA ALA A 17 17.85 7.93 -19.80
C ALA A 17 17.70 6.77 -18.80
N LYS A 18 16.55 6.70 -18.11
CA LYS A 18 16.25 5.60 -17.17
C LYS A 18 16.23 4.24 -17.87
N ALA A 19 15.63 4.13 -19.05
CA ALA A 19 15.61 2.89 -19.82
C ALA A 19 17.02 2.46 -20.25
N ALA A 20 17.85 3.41 -20.70
CA ALA A 20 19.25 3.15 -21.08
C ALA A 20 20.09 2.68 -19.90
N LEU A 21 19.98 3.35 -18.75
CA LEU A 21 20.68 2.96 -17.52
C LEU A 21 20.29 1.55 -17.03
N GLN A 22 19.04 1.16 -17.25
CA GLN A 22 18.51 -0.16 -16.89
C GLN A 22 18.76 -1.23 -17.97
N GLY A 23 19.40 -0.88 -19.09
CA GLY A 23 19.66 -1.81 -20.19
C GLY A 23 18.40 -2.37 -20.85
N ARG A 24 17.27 -1.64 -20.81
CA ARG A 24 15.97 -2.11 -21.32
C ARG A 24 15.35 -1.13 -22.31
N ARG A 25 14.31 -1.59 -23.02
CA ARG A 25 13.64 -0.76 -24.03
C ARG A 25 12.72 0.25 -23.36
N LEU A 26 12.63 1.45 -23.94
CA LEU A 26 11.71 2.50 -23.47
C LEU A 26 10.25 2.03 -23.43
N LYS A 27 9.84 1.19 -24.40
CA LYS A 27 8.51 0.59 -24.44
C LYS A 27 8.20 -0.20 -23.15
N ASP A 28 9.14 -1.00 -22.67
CA ASP A 28 8.94 -1.86 -21.50
C ASP A 28 8.76 -1.00 -20.23
N LEU A 29 9.49 0.11 -20.15
CA LEU A 29 9.35 1.09 -19.07
C LEU A 29 7.98 1.79 -19.09
N ILE A 30 7.49 2.15 -20.28
CA ILE A 30 6.15 2.74 -20.45
C ILE A 30 5.06 1.73 -20.09
N GLU A 31 5.20 0.48 -20.51
CA GLU A 31 4.25 -0.59 -20.21
C GLU A 31 4.17 -0.88 -18.70
N GLU A 32 5.31 -0.93 -18.01
CA GLU A 32 5.37 -1.06 -16.55
C GLU A 32 4.66 0.10 -15.86
N GLY A 33 4.89 1.34 -16.31
CA GLY A 33 4.21 2.52 -15.78
C GLY A 33 2.69 2.43 -15.92
N LEU A 34 2.20 2.03 -17.09
CA LEU A 34 0.77 1.80 -17.34
C LEU A 34 0.19 0.71 -16.44
N ARG A 35 0.88 -0.42 -16.30
CA ARG A 35 0.45 -1.50 -15.40
C ARG A 35 0.38 -1.02 -13.94
N HIS A 36 1.32 -0.19 -13.51
CA HIS A 36 1.32 0.35 -12.16
C HIS A 36 0.13 1.27 -11.88
N VAL A 37 -0.26 2.09 -12.86
CA VAL A 37 -1.42 2.98 -12.74
C VAL A 37 -2.74 2.20 -12.77
N LEU A 38 -2.82 1.15 -13.60
CA LEU A 38 -4.00 0.30 -13.72
C LEU A 38 -4.13 -0.74 -12.61
N ALA A 39 -3.05 -0.99 -11.86
CA ALA A 39 -3.09 -1.94 -10.76
C ALA A 39 -4.14 -1.48 -9.73
N PRO A 40 -5.02 -2.38 -9.27
CA PRO A 40 -6.00 -2.03 -8.26
C PRO A 40 -5.27 -1.50 -7.03
N SER A 41 -5.69 -0.33 -6.57
CA SER A 41 -5.13 0.30 -5.38
C SER A 41 -5.37 -0.60 -4.17
N THR A 42 -4.39 -1.42 -3.81
CA THR A 42 -4.44 -2.23 -2.56
C THR A 42 -4.53 -1.34 -1.32
N ARG A 43 -4.32 -0.04 -1.49
CA ARG A 43 -4.50 1.00 -0.48
C ARG A 43 -5.94 1.14 0.04
N GLY A 44 -6.94 0.52 -0.62
CA GLY A 44 -8.34 0.46 -0.17
C GLY A 44 -8.71 -0.76 0.70
N GLN A 45 -7.81 -1.72 0.89
CA GLN A 45 -8.01 -2.89 1.76
C GLN A 45 -6.96 -2.92 2.88
N GLN A 46 -6.69 -1.78 3.49
CA GLN A 46 -6.36 -1.85 4.90
C GLN A 46 -7.66 -2.21 5.60
N SER A 47 -7.91 -3.51 5.77
CA SER A 47 -8.91 -4.00 6.70
C SER A 47 -8.75 -3.17 7.96
N SER A 48 -9.82 -2.47 8.36
CA SER A 48 -9.80 -1.68 9.58
C SER A 48 -9.22 -2.55 10.69
N LEU A 49 -8.51 -1.95 11.65
CA LEU A 49 -7.97 -2.69 12.80
C LEU A 49 -9.06 -3.61 13.41
N ALA A 50 -10.31 -3.13 13.45
CA ALA A 50 -11.48 -3.91 13.85
C ALA A 50 -11.72 -5.18 13.00
N GLY A 51 -11.55 -5.10 11.68
CA GLY A 51 -11.64 -6.25 10.78
C GLY A 51 -10.53 -7.28 11.00
N LEU A 52 -9.29 -6.83 11.21
CA LEU A 52 -8.14 -7.71 11.52
C LEU A 52 -8.27 -8.39 12.88
N MET A 53 -8.88 -7.70 13.86
CA MET A 53 -9.01 -8.23 15.22
C MET A 53 -10.24 -9.11 15.42
N LYS A 54 -11.18 -9.19 14.45
CA LYS A 54 -12.38 -10.03 14.52
C LYS A 54 -12.10 -11.51 14.86
N PRO A 55 -11.14 -12.21 14.22
CA PRO A 55 -10.81 -13.60 14.58
C PRO A 55 -10.10 -13.74 15.94
N ALA A 56 -9.51 -12.66 16.49
CA ALA A 56 -8.82 -12.70 17.78
C ALA A 56 -9.75 -12.44 18.98
N ARG A 57 -10.98 -11.94 18.75
CA ARG A 57 -11.96 -11.73 19.83
C ARG A 57 -12.38 -13.09 20.41
N GLY A 58 -12.10 -13.29 21.69
CA GLY A 58 -12.46 -14.51 22.42
C GLY A 58 -11.49 -15.68 22.22
N ALA A 59 -10.34 -15.49 21.57
CA ALA A 59 -9.33 -16.53 21.39
C ALA A 59 -8.64 -16.97 22.71
N ILE A 60 -8.86 -16.23 23.80
CA ILE A 60 -8.26 -16.51 25.11
C ILE A 60 -9.39 -16.67 26.13
N ALA A 61 -9.43 -17.84 26.79
CA ALA A 61 -10.33 -18.11 27.90
C ALA A 61 -9.77 -17.50 29.20
N SER A 62 -9.89 -16.18 29.34
CA SER A 62 -9.33 -15.42 30.47
C SER A 62 -10.14 -15.51 31.76
N GLY A 63 -11.36 -16.04 31.72
CA GLY A 63 -12.32 -15.97 32.83
C GLY A 63 -12.92 -14.56 33.04
N VAL A 64 -12.59 -13.59 32.18
CA VAL A 64 -13.13 -12.23 32.21
C VAL A 64 -14.07 -12.06 31.03
N SER A 65 -15.30 -11.58 31.29
CA SER A 65 -16.39 -11.51 30.31
C SER A 65 -16.12 -10.57 29.13
N ASP A 66 -15.34 -9.52 29.33
CA ASP A 66 -14.99 -8.57 28.28
C ASP A 66 -13.57 -8.02 28.42
N LEU A 67 -12.67 -8.51 27.57
CA LEU A 67 -11.30 -8.01 27.47
C LEU A 67 -11.12 -6.98 26.35
N GLY A 68 -12.14 -6.75 25.52
CA GLY A 68 -11.95 -6.05 24.23
C GLY A 68 -13.03 -5.04 23.85
N SER A 69 -14.11 -4.92 24.61
CA SER A 69 -15.25 -4.04 24.29
C SER A 69 -15.34 -2.82 25.19
N ASN A 70 -14.59 -2.76 26.29
CA ASN A 70 -14.44 -1.54 27.08
C ASN A 70 -13.41 -0.59 26.43
N PRO A 71 -13.87 0.54 25.85
CA PRO A 71 -12.99 1.49 25.17
C PRO A 71 -11.98 2.18 26.10
N ALA A 72 -12.18 2.12 27.42
CA ALA A 72 -11.19 2.61 28.39
C ALA A 72 -9.86 1.83 28.31
N HIS A 73 -9.90 0.52 28.03
CA HIS A 73 -8.70 -0.32 27.91
C HIS A 73 -7.91 -0.09 26.62
N LEU A 74 -8.50 0.62 25.65
CA LEU A 74 -7.90 0.90 24.34
C LEU A 74 -7.44 2.36 24.18
N ARG A 75 -7.63 3.23 25.19
CA ARG A 75 -7.39 4.68 25.09
C ARG A 75 -5.96 5.07 24.70
N ASP A 76 -4.98 4.22 24.99
CA ASP A 76 -3.55 4.45 24.72
C ASP A 76 -2.92 3.39 23.82
N LEU A 77 -3.72 2.45 23.31
CA LEU A 77 -3.25 1.43 22.38
C LEU A 77 -2.79 2.10 21.08
N GLY A 78 -1.52 1.93 20.73
CA GLY A 78 -0.92 2.46 19.51
C GLY A 78 -0.34 3.88 19.60
N ARG A 79 -0.50 4.61 20.72
CA ARG A 79 0.14 5.94 20.88
C ARG A 79 1.67 5.89 20.93
N SER A 80 2.24 4.75 21.32
CA SER A 80 3.69 4.52 21.43
C SER A 80 4.35 3.92 20.18
N ALA A 81 3.59 3.65 19.11
CA ALA A 81 4.12 3.08 17.87
C ALA A 81 4.97 4.06 17.02
N GLY A 82 5.16 5.29 17.50
CA GLY A 82 5.77 6.39 16.74
C GLY A 82 7.13 6.89 17.23
N ARG A 83 7.99 6.04 17.81
CA ARG A 83 9.41 6.39 18.07
C ARG A 83 10.33 5.17 17.97
N ASN A 84 10.66 4.79 16.75
CA ASN A 84 11.97 4.21 16.47
C ASN A 84 12.40 4.77 15.10
N ARG A 85 13.14 5.88 15.14
CA ARG A 85 13.97 6.37 14.04
C ARG A 85 15.40 5.98 14.36
#